data_AF-J4V983-F1
#
_entry.id   AF-J4V983-F1
#
_cell.length_a   1.000
_cell.length_b   1.000
_cell.length_c   1.000
_cell.angle_alpha   90.00
_cell.angle_beta   90.00
_cell.angle_gamma   90.00
#
_symmetry.space_group_name_H-M   'P 1'
#
loop_
_entity.id
_entity.type
_entity.pdbx_description
1 polymer ?
#
loop_
_entity_poly.entity_id
_entity_poly.type
_entity_poly.pdbx_seq_one_letter_code
_entity_poly.pdbx_strand_id
1 'polypeptide(L)' 'MSKLVFMPSKLCFSAGDEVMLKAFKKHLHTYKVASLEGVAQPLLDCAYDLFHIVQTQSRSIKELEIKAGIREESDR' A
#
# COMPACT_ATOMS: atom_id res chain seq x y z
N MET A 1 -11.40 -10.55 -14.64
CA MET A 1 -11.23 -10.17 -13.21
C MET A 1 -11.97 -8.86 -12.99
N SER A 2 -12.86 -8.79 -12.01
CA SER A 2 -13.51 -7.52 -11.65
C SER A 2 -12.44 -6.54 -11.16
N LYS A 3 -12.45 -5.33 -11.73
CA LYS A 3 -11.52 -4.27 -11.32
C LYS A 3 -12.01 -3.75 -9.96
N LEU A 4 -11.25 -4.00 -8.89
CA LEU A 4 -11.56 -3.38 -7.59
C LEU A 4 -11.42 -1.87 -7.74
N VAL A 5 -12.55 -1.16 -7.76
CA VAL A 5 -12.58 0.31 -7.89
C VAL A 5 -12.43 0.91 -6.50
N PHE A 6 -11.19 1.09 -6.08
CA PHE A 6 -10.86 1.92 -4.93
C PHE A 6 -10.31 3.27 -5.39
N MET A 7 -10.80 4.34 -4.79
CA MET A 7 -10.23 5.68 -4.89
C MET A 7 -10.11 6.25 -3.47
N PRO A 8 -8.93 6.67 -3.03
CA PRO A 8 -8.78 7.30 -1.73
C PRO A 8 -9.52 8.64 -1.70
N SER A 9 -10.11 8.99 -0.56
CA SER A 9 -10.70 10.32 -0.37
C SER A 9 -9.60 11.39 -0.28
N LYS A 10 -10.00 12.66 -0.37
CA LYS A 10 -9.07 13.80 -0.18
C LYS A 10 -8.49 13.91 1.23
N LEU A 11 -9.08 13.21 2.21
CA LEU A 11 -8.66 13.24 3.61
C LEU A 11 -7.61 12.17 3.91
N CYS A 12 -7.45 11.19 3.02
CA CYS A 12 -6.40 10.18 3.09
C CYS A 12 -5.03 10.88 2.93
N PHE A 13 -4.12 10.73 3.89
CA PHE A 13 -2.83 11.42 3.80
C PHE A 13 -2.00 10.89 2.62
N SER A 14 -2.24 9.63 2.23
CA SER A 14 -1.62 8.96 1.09
C SER A 14 -2.28 9.31 -0.26
N ALA A 15 -3.25 10.23 -0.28
CA ALA A 15 -3.93 10.64 -1.50
C ALA A 15 -2.94 11.29 -2.48
N GLY A 16 -2.95 10.81 -3.72
CA GLY A 16 -2.08 11.30 -4.80
C GLY A 16 -0.84 10.45 -5.07
N ASP A 17 -0.51 9.47 -4.23
CA ASP A 17 0.56 8.51 -4.52
C ASP A 17 0.03 7.38 -5.44
N GLU A 18 0.13 7.59 -6.76
CA GLU A 18 -0.36 6.64 -7.75
C GLU A 18 0.36 5.28 -7.70
N VAL A 19 1.65 5.29 -7.35
CA VAL A 19 2.47 4.06 -7.28
C VAL A 19 2.00 3.20 -6.11
N MET A 20 1.82 3.81 -4.94
CA MET A 20 1.30 3.10 -3.77
C MET A 20 -0.15 2.69 -3.96
N LEU A 21 -0.98 3.50 -4.64
CA LEU A 21 -2.37 3.13 -4.93
C LEU A 21 -2.44 1.88 -5.81
N LYS A 22 -1.58 1.79 -6.83
CA LYS A 22 -1.47 0.60 -7.67
C LYS A 22 -0.99 -0.62 -6.87
N ALA A 23 -0.01 -0.43 -5.99
CA ALA A 23 0.49 -1.50 -5.12
C ALA A 23 -0.58 -1.99 -4.14
N PHE A 24 -1.35 -1.09 -3.55
CA PHE A 24 -2.46 -1.42 -2.66
C PHE A 24 -3.56 -2.20 -3.38
N LYS A 25 -3.99 -1.75 -4.57
CA LYS A 25 -4.96 -2.50 -5.39
C LYS A 25 -4.47 -3.90 -5.72
N LYS A 26 -3.18 -4.05 -6.08
CA LYS A 26 -2.56 -5.36 -6.28
C LYS A 26 -2.58 -6.20 -5.01
N HIS A 27 -2.32 -5.58 -3.85
CA HIS A 27 -2.38 -6.25 -2.55
C HIS A 27 -3.78 -6.81 -2.26
N LEU A 28 -4.83 -6.01 -2.43
CA LEU A 28 -6.22 -6.48 -2.29
C LEU A 28 -6.52 -7.68 -3.22
N HIS A 29 -6.02 -7.65 -4.45
CA HIS A 29 -6.14 -8.78 -5.38
C HIS A 29 -5.39 -10.03 -4.91
N THR A 30 -4.16 -9.90 -4.40
CA THR A 30 -3.39 -11.03 -3.85
C THR A 30 -4.14 -11.71 -2.71
N TYR A 31 -4.82 -10.93 -1.87
CA TYR A 31 -5.64 -11.42 -0.77
C TYR A 31 -7.06 -11.85 -1.20
N LYS A 32 -7.32 -11.95 -2.50
CA LYS A 32 -8.59 -12.41 -3.08
C LYS A 32 -9.81 -11.61 -2.61
N VAL A 33 -9.64 -10.31 -2.35
CA VAL A 33 -10.77 -9.42 -2.04
C VAL A 33 -11.70 -9.38 -3.26
N ALA A 34 -12.93 -9.86 -3.07
CA ALA A 34 -13.89 -10.02 -4.17
C ALA A 34 -14.65 -8.74 -4.51
N SER A 35 -15.00 -7.94 -3.48
CA SER A 35 -15.72 -6.68 -3.62
C SER A 35 -15.37 -5.73 -2.46
N LEU A 36 -15.51 -4.43 -2.70
CA LEU A 36 -15.46 -3.36 -1.68
C LEU A 36 -16.85 -2.74 -1.46
N GLU A 37 -17.89 -3.28 -2.10
CA GLU A 37 -19.26 -2.79 -2.00
C GLU A 37 -19.74 -2.85 -0.54
N GLY A 38 -20.36 -1.75 -0.08
CA GLY A 38 -20.84 -1.62 1.30
C GLY A 38 -19.77 -1.31 2.35
N VAL A 39 -18.49 -1.30 1.99
CA VAL A 39 -17.42 -0.90 2.92
C VAL A 39 -17.40 0.63 3.04
N ALA A 40 -17.42 1.14 4.28
CA ALA A 40 -17.36 2.57 4.52
C ALA A 40 -16.04 3.16 3.99
N GLN A 41 -16.12 4.25 3.22
CA GLN A 41 -14.94 4.94 2.66
C GLN A 41 -13.86 5.25 3.71
N PRO A 42 -14.18 5.75 4.93
CA PRO A 42 -13.15 6.03 5.94
C PRO A 42 -12.34 4.80 6.35
N LEU A 43 -12.95 3.60 6.32
CA LEU A 43 -12.25 2.36 6.63
C LEU A 43 -11.29 1.96 5.50
N LEU A 44 -11.70 2.15 4.24
CA LEU A 44 -10.84 1.92 3.08
C LEU A 44 -9.68 2.91 3.04
N ASP A 45 -9.94 4.19 3.32
CA ASP A 45 -8.90 5.22 3.43
C ASP A 45 -7.90 4.86 4.54
N CYS A 46 -8.39 4.45 5.72
CA CYS A 46 -7.53 4.02 6.82
C CYS A 46 -6.68 2.80 6.44
N ALA A 47 -7.27 1.80 5.79
CA ALA A 47 -6.53 0.63 5.33
C ALA A 47 -5.43 1.00 4.31
N TYR A 48 -5.72 1.94 3.41
CA TYR A 48 -4.75 2.41 2.44
C TYR A 48 -3.62 3.22 3.09
N ASP A 49 -3.95 4.11 4.03
CA ASP A 49 -2.99 4.86 4.83
C ASP A 49 -2.06 3.95 5.64
N LEU A 50 -2.61 2.93 6.30
CA LEU A 50 -1.82 1.92 7.02
C LEU A 50 -0.90 1.14 6.07
N PHE A 51 -1.41 0.74 4.90
CA PHE A 51 -0.59 0.08 3.88
C PHE A 51 0.57 0.98 3.44
N HIS A 52 0.32 2.26 3.18
CA HIS A 52 1.34 3.24 2.78
C HIS A 52 2.44 3.38 3.84
N ILE A 53 2.04 3.55 5.11
CA ILE A 53 2.99 3.64 6.25
C ILE A 53 3.88 2.39 6.30
N VAL A 54 3.27 1.19 6.28
CA VAL A 54 4.02 -0.07 6.41
C VAL A 54 4.98 -0.27 5.23
N GLN A 55 4.54 0.01 4.00
CA GLN A 55 5.41 -0.10 2.82
C GLN A 55 6.57 0.89 2.88
N THR A 56 6.31 2.12 3.30
CA THR A 56 7.34 3.16 3.45
C THR A 56 8.35 2.77 4.52
N GLN A 57 7.89 2.34 5.70
CA GLN A 57 8.75 1.87 6.78
C GLN A 57 9.61 0.67 6.35
N SER A 58 9.01 -0.31 5.66
CA SER A 58 9.75 -1.47 5.17
C SER A 58 10.86 -1.08 4.19
N ARG A 59 10.61 -0.12 3.29
CA ARG A 59 11.64 0.40 2.38
C ARG A 59 12.76 1.11 3.14
N SER A 60 12.42 1.99 4.09
CA SER A 60 13.40 2.70 4.90
C SER A 60 14.27 1.75 5.72
N ILE A 61 13.68 0.70 6.32
CA ILE A 61 14.44 -0.32 7.05
C ILE A 61 15.40 -1.05 6.10
N LYS A 62 14.94 -1.49 4.92
CA LYS A 62 15.82 -2.13 3.94
C LYS A 62 16.99 -1.24 3.53
N GLU A 63 16.74 0.04 3.28
CA GLU A 63 17.79 1.00 2.92
C GLU A 63 18.80 1.18 4.08
N LEU A 64 18.34 1.19 5.32
CA LEU A 64 19.20 1.26 6.51
C LEU A 64 20.01 -0.03 6.70
N GLU A 65 19.39 -1.20 6.52
CA GLU A 65 20.08 -2.50 6.57
C GLU A 65 21.20 -2.58 5.53
N ILE A 66 20.97 -2.09 4.30
CA ILE A 66 21.99 -2.04 3.24
C ILE A 66 23.14 -1.10 3.66
N LYS A 67 22.82 0.12 4.12
CA LYS A 67 23.84 1.08 4.57
C LYS A 67 24.69 0.57 5.74
N ALA A 68 24.09 -0.23 6.62
CA ALA A 68 24.77 -0.84 7.75
C ALA A 68 25.56 -2.12 7.38
N GLY A 69 25.49 -2.58 6.13
CA GLY A 69 26.11 -3.83 5.69
C GLY A 69 25.43 -5.09 6.22
N ILE A 70 24.17 -4.98 6.69
CA ILE A 70 23.37 -6.09 7.21
C ILE A 70 22.68 -6.86 6.07
N ARG A 71 22.28 -6.15 5.00
CA ARG A 71 21.62 -6.71 3.82
C ARG A 71 22.39 -6.36 2.54
N GLU A 72 22.45 -7.28 1.58
CA GLU A 72 23.00 -7.02 0.25
C GLU A 72 22.01 -6.28 -0.67
N GLU A 73 22.53 -5.44 -1.57
CA GLU A 73 21.71 -4.57 -2.43
C GLU A 73 20.96 -5.33 -3.55
N SER A 74 21.33 -6.59 -3.84
CA SER A 74 20.80 -7.39 -4.95
C SER A 74 19.39 -7.96 -4.74
N ASP A 75 18.81 -7.83 -3.55
CA ASP A 75 17.47 -8.34 -3.19
C ASP A 75 16.31 -7.46 -3.72
N ARG A 76 16.50 -6.81 -4.89
CA ARG A 76 15.65 -5.70 -5.39
C ARG A 76 14.67 -6.10 -6.48
#